data_AF-A0A255GL45-F1
#
_entry.id   AF-A0A255GL45-F1
#
_cell.length_a   1.000
_cell.length_b   1.000
_cell.length_c   1.000
_cell.angle_alpha   90.00
_cell.angle_beta   90.00
_cell.angle_gamma   90.00
#
_symmetry.space_group_name_H-M   'P 1'
#
loop_
_entity.id
_entity.type
_entity.pdbx_description
1 polymer ?
#
loop_
_entity_poly.entity_id
_entity_poly.type
_entity_poly.pdbx_seq_one_letter_code
_entity_poly.pdbx_strand_id
1 'polypeptide(L)'
;MNGVESFTDLAAVQEEVRRELGFRLFTVLALEDEGRILTRVWSSEPEAYPVGGRKQVATEISPDWVQRCLVEQRSFFGATPEQVRQVFADHELIAALGCGSIINVPVVVGGETVGALNILDAEGHYAADSVRLAERIAERSAYAIERSVG
;
A
#
# COMPACT_ATOMS: atom_id res chain seq x y z
N MET A 1 -25.37 10.18 -7.36
CA MET A 1 -23.92 10.34 -7.22
C MET A 1 -23.67 10.80 -5.79
N ASN A 2 -23.46 9.86 -4.86
CA ASN A 2 -22.94 10.23 -3.55
C ASN A 2 -21.45 10.43 -3.76
N GLY A 3 -21.01 11.69 -3.87
CA GLY A 3 -19.60 12.01 -3.96
C GLY A 3 -18.94 11.52 -2.69
N VAL A 4 -18.19 10.43 -2.78
CA VAL A 4 -17.38 9.96 -1.67
C VAL A 4 -16.28 11.01 -1.49
N GLU A 5 -16.24 11.68 -0.34
CA GLU A 5 -15.22 12.69 -0.07
C GLU A 5 -13.82 12.07 -0.16
N SER A 6 -12.98 12.66 -1.01
CA SER A 6 -11.58 12.29 -1.16
C SER A 6 -10.73 12.88 -0.03
N PHE A 7 -9.67 12.17 0.35
CA PHE A 7 -8.70 12.71 1.30
C PHE A 7 -7.90 13.86 0.68
N THR A 8 -7.61 14.89 1.49
CA THR A 8 -6.87 16.09 1.05
C THR A 8 -5.36 15.87 0.94
N ASP A 9 -4.82 14.95 1.75
CA ASP A 9 -3.39 14.61 1.84
C ASP A 9 -3.17 13.20 2.42
N LEU A 10 -1.94 12.71 2.35
CA LEU A 10 -1.57 11.37 2.80
C LEU A 10 -1.55 11.22 4.33
N ALA A 11 -1.46 12.31 5.09
CA ALA A 11 -1.57 12.26 6.55
C ALA A 11 -3.02 11.95 6.97
N ALA A 12 -4.01 12.53 6.30
CA ALA A 12 -5.42 12.22 6.49
C ALA A 12 -5.74 10.76 6.12
N VAL A 13 -5.16 10.24 5.03
CA VAL A 13 -5.27 8.81 4.68
C VAL A 13 -4.71 7.95 5.80
N GLN A 14 -3.50 8.24 6.29
CA GLN A 14 -2.88 7.49 7.37
C GLN A 14 -3.75 7.48 8.64
N GLU A 15 -4.31 8.62 9.02
CA GLU A 15 -5.12 8.72 10.23
C GLU A 15 -6.43 7.94 10.11
N GLU A 16 -7.04 7.91 8.92
CA GLU A 16 -8.18 7.03 8.64
C GLU A 16 -7.80 5.55 8.80
N VAL A 17 -6.68 5.12 8.19
CA VAL A 17 -6.20 3.73 8.31
C VAL A 17 -5.94 3.40 9.78
N ARG A 18 -5.31 4.30 10.53
CA ARG A 18 -5.04 4.10 11.95
C ARG A 18 -6.32 3.90 12.75
N ARG A 19 -7.34 4.70 12.48
CA ARG A 19 -8.63 4.65 13.20
C ARG A 19 -9.44 3.40 12.87
N GLU A 20 -9.51 3.02 11.58
CA GLU A 20 -10.39 1.95 11.12
C GLU A 20 -9.74 0.55 11.18
N LEU A 21 -8.41 0.48 11.09
CA LEU A 21 -7.67 -0.78 10.97
C LEU A 21 -6.57 -0.93 12.02
N GLY A 22 -5.94 0.17 12.41
CA GLY A 22 -4.64 0.14 13.10
C GLY A 22 -3.53 -0.36 12.17
N PHE A 23 -2.28 -0.11 12.54
CA PHE A 23 -1.09 -0.65 11.88
C PHE A 23 0.16 -0.42 12.73
N ARG A 24 1.20 -1.21 12.48
CA ARG A 24 2.58 -0.94 12.90
C ARG A 24 3.36 -0.17 11.85
N LEU A 25 3.15 -0.51 10.58
CA LEU A 25 3.77 0.17 9.44
C LEU A 25 2.71 0.49 8.39
N PHE A 26 2.66 1.76 7.99
CA PHE A 26 1.86 2.22 6.87
C PHE A 26 2.75 2.95 5.88
N THR A 27 2.64 2.60 4.60
CA THR A 27 3.34 3.31 3.53
C THR A 27 2.44 3.48 2.32
N VAL A 28 2.75 4.47 1.50
CA VAL A 28 2.06 4.71 0.23
C VAL A 28 3.08 4.73 -0.89
N LEU A 29 2.80 3.96 -1.94
CA LEU A 29 3.55 3.99 -3.18
C LEU A 29 2.73 4.71 -4.24
N ALA A 30 3.39 5.51 -5.07
CA ALA A 30 2.84 6.07 -6.30
C ALA A 30 3.54 5.45 -7.51
N LEU A 31 2.78 5.22 -8.59
CA LEU A 31 3.35 4.86 -9.89
C LEU A 31 3.76 6.12 -10.64
N GLU A 32 4.99 6.10 -11.13
CA GLU A 32 5.61 7.16 -11.92
C GLU A 32 6.17 6.59 -13.21
N ASP A 33 6.63 7.49 -14.11
CA ASP A 33 7.27 7.12 -15.37
C ASP A 33 6.44 6.11 -16.18
N GLU A 34 5.16 6.46 -16.40
CA GLU A 34 4.19 5.63 -17.13
C GLU A 34 4.05 4.20 -16.56
N GLY A 35 4.15 4.09 -15.22
CA GLY A 35 3.99 2.83 -14.50
C GLY A 35 5.27 2.00 -14.40
N ARG A 36 6.43 2.52 -14.81
CA ARG A 36 7.72 1.80 -14.75
C ARG A 36 8.36 1.84 -13.36
N ILE A 37 8.04 2.87 -12.57
CA ILE A 37 8.67 3.11 -11.27
C ILE A 37 7.60 3.20 -10.18
N LEU A 38 7.80 2.46 -9.09
CA LEU A 38 7.09 2.68 -7.83
C LEU A 38 7.95 3.51 -6.90
N THR A 39 7.41 4.65 -6.46
CA THR A 39 8.08 5.55 -5.52
C THR A 39 7.29 5.64 -4.23
N ARG A 40 7.99 5.54 -3.10
CA ARG A 40 7.38 5.72 -1.78
C ARG A 40 7.15 7.20 -1.51
N VAL A 41 5.89 7.62 -1.58
CA VAL A 41 5.48 9.02 -1.35
C VAL A 41 5.09 9.28 0.11
N TRP A 42 4.88 8.22 0.91
CA TRP A 42 4.61 8.33 2.34
C TRP A 42 5.09 7.11 3.12
N SER A 43 5.50 7.33 4.37
CA SER A 43 5.87 6.29 5.32
C SER A 43 5.59 6.74 6.76
N SER A 44 5.00 5.87 7.57
CA SER A 44 4.92 6.06 9.02
C SER A 44 6.24 5.79 9.73
N GLU A 45 7.17 5.08 9.08
CA GLU A 45 8.50 4.72 9.59
C GLU A 45 9.58 5.17 8.59
N PRO A 46 9.83 6.49 8.44
CA PRO A 46 10.73 7.02 7.41
C PRO A 46 12.21 6.64 7.60
N GLU A 47 12.62 6.24 8.81
CA GLU A 47 13.99 5.76 9.06
C GLU A 47 14.22 4.38 8.43
N ALA A 48 13.27 3.45 8.58
CA ALA A 48 13.34 2.10 8.00
C ALA A 48 12.87 2.07 6.54
N TYR A 49 11.88 2.90 6.21
CA TYR A 49 11.26 3.02 4.89
C TYR A 49 11.28 4.47 4.42
N PRO A 50 12.42 4.95 3.88
CA PRO A 50 12.56 6.35 3.45
C PRO A 50 11.57 6.74 2.37
N VAL A 51 10.96 7.92 2.55
CA VAL A 51 10.20 8.60 1.49
C VAL A 51 11.17 8.94 0.34
N GLY A 52 10.72 8.77 -0.90
CA GLY A 52 11.51 8.89 -2.10
C GLY A 52 12.23 7.61 -2.53
N GLY A 53 12.15 6.52 -1.75
CA GLY A 53 12.65 5.21 -2.18
C GLY A 53 11.94 4.73 -3.45
N ARG A 54 12.72 4.38 -4.49
CA ARG A 54 12.23 4.00 -5.82
C ARG A 54 12.55 2.52 -6.10
N LYS A 55 11.66 1.84 -6.82
CA LYS A 55 11.87 0.47 -7.31
C LYS A 55 11.38 0.35 -8.76
N GLN A 56 12.16 -0.29 -9.62
CA GLN A 56 11.75 -0.63 -10.97
C GLN A 56 10.73 -1.77 -10.95
N VAL A 57 9.54 -1.52 -11.51
CA VAL A 57 8.44 -2.48 -11.50
C VAL A 57 8.83 -3.79 -12.20
N ALA A 58 9.57 -3.71 -13.31
CA ALA A 58 9.93 -4.88 -14.11
C ALA A 58 11.02 -5.77 -13.52
N THR A 59 11.83 -5.28 -12.57
CA THR A 59 13.05 -5.97 -12.11
C THR A 59 13.19 -6.09 -10.61
N GLU A 60 12.53 -5.23 -9.83
CA GLU A 60 12.73 -5.13 -8.36
C GLU A 60 11.45 -5.42 -7.56
N ILE A 61 10.33 -5.67 -8.23
CA ILE A 61 9.04 -6.01 -7.61
C ILE A 61 8.65 -7.43 -8.00
N SER A 62 8.04 -8.17 -7.07
CA SER A 62 7.51 -9.51 -7.33
C SER A 62 6.55 -9.50 -8.53
N PRO A 63 6.77 -10.33 -9.57
CA PRO A 63 5.88 -10.42 -10.72
C PRO A 63 4.44 -10.77 -10.34
N ASP A 64 4.26 -11.63 -9.33
CA ASP A 64 2.94 -12.02 -8.84
C ASP A 64 2.21 -10.84 -8.20
N TRP A 65 2.95 -10.00 -7.46
CA TRP A 65 2.39 -8.78 -6.88
C TRP A 65 2.04 -7.76 -7.97
N VAL A 66 2.91 -7.58 -8.97
CA VAL A 66 2.65 -6.69 -10.12
C VAL A 66 1.39 -7.11 -10.86
N GLN A 67 1.30 -8.39 -11.23
CA GLN A 67 0.13 -8.92 -11.92
C GLN A 67 -1.14 -8.72 -11.10
N ARG A 68 -1.09 -9.02 -9.80
CA ARG A 68 -2.27 -8.93 -8.94
C ARG A 68 -2.70 -7.49 -8.66
N CYS A 69 -1.79 -6.65 -8.18
CA CYS A 69 -2.12 -5.32 -7.69
C CYS A 69 -2.18 -4.30 -8.82
N LEU A 70 -1.22 -4.30 -9.74
CA LEU A 70 -1.12 -3.26 -10.77
C LEU A 70 -1.98 -3.57 -11.99
N VAL A 71 -1.96 -4.82 -12.47
CA VAL A 71 -2.66 -5.23 -13.70
C VAL A 71 -4.11 -5.62 -13.42
N GLU A 72 -4.33 -6.54 -12.48
CA GLU A 72 -5.66 -7.06 -12.17
C GLU A 72 -6.44 -6.16 -11.20
N GLN A 73 -5.78 -5.16 -10.61
CA GLN A 73 -6.37 -4.22 -9.66
C GLN A 73 -7.01 -4.92 -8.45
N ARG A 74 -6.37 -5.99 -7.99
CA ARG A 74 -6.82 -6.79 -6.85
C ARG A 74 -5.92 -6.59 -5.64
N SER A 75 -6.53 -6.39 -4.48
CA SER A 75 -5.82 -6.28 -3.20
C SER A 75 -5.05 -7.56 -2.89
N PHE A 76 -3.80 -7.45 -2.41
CA PHE A 76 -3.03 -8.56 -1.86
C PHE A 76 -3.22 -8.61 -0.34
N PHE A 77 -3.48 -9.80 0.21
CA PHE A 77 -3.53 -10.04 1.65
C PHE A 77 -2.63 -11.21 2.00
N GLY A 78 -1.50 -10.92 2.66
CA GLY A 78 -0.63 -11.90 3.29
C GLY A 78 -0.98 -11.97 4.77
N ALA A 79 -1.67 -13.03 5.19
CA ALA A 79 -2.14 -13.19 6.56
C ALA A 79 -1.04 -13.70 7.51
N THR A 80 0.03 -14.29 6.96
CA THR A 80 1.11 -14.91 7.74
C THR A 80 2.50 -14.45 7.29
N PRO A 81 3.53 -14.56 8.16
CA PRO A 81 4.90 -14.20 7.82
C PRO A 81 5.47 -14.99 6.62
N GLU A 82 5.00 -16.22 6.42
CA GLU A 82 5.37 -17.05 5.28
C GLU A 82 4.91 -16.42 3.96
N GLN A 83 3.65 -15.99 3.90
CA GLN A 83 3.09 -15.36 2.71
C GLN A 83 3.75 -14.00 2.43
N VAL A 84 4.12 -13.26 3.48
CA VAL A 84 4.93 -12.03 3.35
C VAL A 84 6.29 -12.37 2.72
N ARG A 85 6.99 -13.38 3.22
CA ARG A 85 8.32 -13.79 2.72
C ARG A 85 8.33 -14.20 1.26
N GLN A 86 7.27 -14.84 0.79
CA GLN A 86 7.14 -15.27 -0.60
C GLN A 86 7.06 -14.11 -1.59
N VAL A 87 6.63 -12.93 -1.14
CA VAL A 87 6.33 -11.79 -2.02
C VAL A 87 7.30 -10.63 -1.83
N PHE A 88 7.77 -10.38 -0.60
CA PHE A 88 8.58 -9.21 -0.27
C PHE A 88 10.01 -9.60 0.04
N ALA A 89 10.96 -9.13 -0.77
CA ALA A 89 12.39 -9.39 -0.57
C ALA A 89 12.93 -8.81 0.74
N ASP A 90 12.31 -7.74 1.25
CA ASP A 90 12.63 -7.08 2.53
C ASP A 90 11.88 -7.68 3.73
N HIS A 91 11.41 -8.92 3.63
CA HIS A 91 10.65 -9.59 4.69
C HIS A 91 11.36 -9.63 6.06
N GLU A 92 12.69 -9.64 6.10
CA GLU A 92 13.45 -9.59 7.36
C GLU A 92 13.28 -8.25 8.08
N LEU A 93 13.28 -7.14 7.33
CA LEU A 93 13.02 -5.80 7.88
C LEU A 93 11.56 -5.67 8.33
N ILE A 94 10.61 -6.18 7.53
CA ILE A 94 9.19 -6.24 7.88
C ILE A 94 9.00 -6.99 9.22
N ALA A 95 9.65 -8.15 9.36
CA ALA A 95 9.60 -8.95 10.59
C ALA A 95 10.26 -8.23 11.78
N ALA A 96 11.37 -7.51 11.58
CA ALA A 96 12.05 -6.74 12.62
C ALA A 96 11.17 -5.59 13.17
N LEU A 97 10.28 -5.02 12.35
CA LEU A 97 9.26 -4.06 12.77
C LEU A 97 8.06 -4.72 13.47
N GLY A 98 8.10 -6.04 13.68
CA GLY A 98 7.04 -6.83 14.30
C GLY A 98 5.82 -7.02 13.39
N CYS A 99 5.99 -6.85 12.08
CA CYS A 99 4.92 -7.11 11.12
C CYS A 99 4.95 -8.58 10.66
N GLY A 100 3.82 -9.25 10.81
CA GLY A 100 3.60 -10.64 10.39
C GLY A 100 2.46 -10.79 9.39
N SER A 101 1.73 -9.71 9.08
CA SER A 101 0.68 -9.69 8.07
C SER A 101 0.67 -8.35 7.32
N ILE A 102 0.13 -8.36 6.10
CA ILE A 102 0.11 -7.20 5.20
C ILE A 102 -1.14 -7.18 4.33
N ILE A 103 -1.74 -6.01 4.19
CA ILE A 103 -2.73 -5.69 3.16
C ILE A 103 -2.09 -4.68 2.19
N ASN A 104 -2.08 -5.01 0.91
CA ASN A 104 -1.80 -4.03 -0.14
C ASN A 104 -3.03 -3.82 -0.99
N VAL A 105 -3.38 -2.56 -1.17
CA VAL A 105 -4.58 -2.17 -1.91
C VAL A 105 -4.17 -1.23 -3.03
N PRO A 106 -4.39 -1.59 -4.30
CA PRO A 106 -4.15 -0.68 -5.41
C PRO A 106 -5.12 0.49 -5.34
N VAL A 107 -4.62 1.68 -5.66
CA VAL A 107 -5.44 2.89 -5.84
C VAL A 107 -5.60 3.10 -7.33
N VAL A 108 -6.85 3.16 -7.80
CA VAL A 108 -7.20 3.16 -9.22
C VAL A 108 -7.94 4.44 -9.60
N VAL A 109 -7.52 5.09 -10.68
CA VAL A 109 -8.14 6.29 -11.25
C VAL A 109 -8.37 6.07 -12.74
N GLY A 110 -9.60 6.27 -13.20
CA GLY A 110 -9.91 6.13 -14.63
C GLY A 110 -9.65 4.75 -15.22
N GLY A 111 -9.58 3.70 -14.39
CA GLY A 111 -9.25 2.33 -14.81
C GLY A 111 -7.74 2.03 -14.81
N GLU A 112 -6.89 2.95 -14.37
CA GLU A 112 -5.44 2.78 -14.26
C GLU A 112 -5.00 2.80 -12.79
N THR A 113 -4.05 1.95 -12.43
CA THR A 113 -3.48 1.95 -11.08
C THR A 113 -2.50 3.12 -10.95
N VAL A 114 -2.73 4.02 -9.98
CA VAL A 114 -1.87 5.20 -9.72
C VAL A 114 -0.93 4.99 -8.52
N GLY A 115 -1.14 3.93 -7.74
CA GLY A 115 -0.35 3.65 -6.56
C GLY A 115 -0.90 2.50 -5.72
N ALA A 116 -0.38 2.33 -4.51
CA ALA A 116 -0.87 1.35 -3.57
C ALA A 116 -0.72 1.81 -2.11
N LEU A 117 -1.72 1.50 -1.29
CA LEU A 117 -1.62 1.57 0.17
C LEU A 117 -1.03 0.26 0.69
N ASN A 118 -0.03 0.32 1.56
CA ASN A 118 0.55 -0.85 2.22
C ASN A 118 0.36 -0.73 3.74
N ILE A 119 -0.36 -1.69 4.32
CA ILE A 119 -0.82 -1.65 5.70
C ILE A 119 -0.35 -2.93 6.38
N LEU A 120 0.55 -2.81 7.37
CA LEU A 120 1.22 -3.95 7.99
C LEU A 120 1.06 -3.93 9.51
N ASP A 121 0.85 -5.09 10.09
CA ASP A 121 0.85 -5.31 11.53
C ASP A 121 1.26 -6.76 11.85
N ALA A 122 1.23 -7.15 13.11
CA ALA A 122 1.46 -8.51 13.56
C ALA A 122 0.54 -9.52 12.85
N GLU A 123 0.97 -10.77 12.82
CA GLU A 123 0.14 -11.88 12.36
C GLU A 123 -1.18 -11.94 13.17
N GLY A 124 -2.29 -12.24 12.48
CA GLY A 124 -3.61 -12.36 13.10
C GLY A 124 -4.33 -11.03 13.40
N HIS A 125 -3.69 -9.87 13.15
CA HIS A 125 -4.32 -8.56 13.35
C HIS A 125 -5.41 -8.25 12.31
N TYR A 126 -5.23 -8.71 11.06
CA TYR A 126 -6.16 -8.47 9.96
C TYR A 126 -7.02 -9.70 9.65
N ALA A 127 -8.24 -9.44 9.17
CA ALA A 127 -9.17 -10.43 8.65
C ALA A 127 -9.70 -10.02 7.26
N ALA A 128 -10.53 -10.85 6.64
CA ALA A 128 -11.14 -10.55 5.34
C ALA A 128 -11.92 -9.21 5.32
N ASP A 129 -12.47 -8.81 6.47
CA ASP A 129 -13.21 -7.55 6.62
C ASP A 129 -12.27 -6.33 6.63
N SER A 130 -11.04 -6.51 7.10
CA SER A 130 -9.98 -5.49 7.07
C SER A 130 -9.61 -5.12 5.63
N VAL A 131 -9.57 -6.10 4.72
CA VAL A 131 -9.29 -5.84 3.29
C VAL A 131 -10.37 -4.94 2.69
N ARG A 132 -11.64 -5.23 2.95
CA ARG A 132 -12.77 -4.42 2.44
C ARG A 132 -12.78 -3.00 3.00
N LEU A 133 -12.36 -2.83 4.26
CA LEU A 133 -12.16 -1.51 4.86
C LEU A 133 -11.03 -0.75 4.17
N ALA A 134 -9.89 -1.40 3.97
CA ALA A 134 -8.73 -0.82 3.29
C ALA A 134 -9.06 -0.41 1.84
N GLU A 135 -9.85 -1.21 1.11
CA GLU A 135 -10.38 -0.90 -0.23
C GLU A 135 -11.21 0.40 -0.24
N ARG A 136 -12.13 0.56 0.71
CA ARG A 136 -12.92 1.80 0.83
C ARG A 136 -12.08 3.03 1.17
N ILE A 137 -10.96 2.84 1.88
CA ILE A 137 -10.01 3.93 2.13
C ILE A 137 -9.25 4.25 0.84
N ALA A 138 -8.73 3.24 0.14
CA ALA A 138 -8.01 3.39 -1.12
C ALA A 138 -8.80 4.13 -2.21
N GLU A 139 -10.10 3.83 -2.35
CA GLU A 139 -11.01 4.53 -3.28
C GLU A 139 -11.03 6.07 -3.08
N ARG A 140 -10.76 6.53 -1.86
CA ARG A 140 -10.76 7.95 -1.48
C ARG A 140 -9.36 8.58 -1.49
N SER A 141 -8.31 7.78 -1.69
CA SER A 141 -6.91 8.20 -1.55
C SER A 141 -6.27 8.71 -2.84
N ALA A 142 -6.91 8.50 -4.00
CA ALA A 142 -6.39 8.87 -5.31
C ALA A 142 -5.85 10.31 -5.36
N TYR A 143 -6.70 11.28 -4.98
CA TYR A 143 -6.34 12.70 -5.00
C TYR A 143 -5.12 13.03 -4.13
N ALA A 144 -5.00 12.41 -2.95
CA ALA A 144 -3.85 12.61 -2.06
C ALA A 144 -2.55 12.03 -2.64
N ILE A 145 -2.63 10.90 -3.35
CA ILE A 145 -1.47 10.29 -4.03
C ILE A 145 -1.01 11.14 -5.20
N GLU A 146 -1.92 11.56 -6.08
CA GLU A 146 -1.61 12.37 -7.26
C GLU A 146 -0.89 13.67 -6.89
N ARG A 147 -1.28 14.31 -5.77
CA ARG A 147 -0.63 15.54 -5.26
C ARG A 147 0.75 15.33 -4.66
N SER A 148 1.10 14.08 -4.36
CA SER A 148 2.38 13.73 -3.74
C SER A 148 3.44 13.34 -4.77
N VAL A 149 3.04 13.23 -6.04
CA VAL A 149 3.91 13.08 -7.21
C VAL A 149 4.03 14.46 -7.87
N GLY A 150 5.26 14.93 -8.09
CA GLY A 150 5.56 16.27 -8.60
C GLY A 150 6.55 16.25 -9.74
#